data_AF-A0A552UWK0-F1
#
_entry.id   AF-A0A552UWK0-F1
#
_cell.length_a   1.000
_cell.length_b   1.000
_cell.length_c   1.000
_cell.angle_alpha   90.00
_cell.angle_beta   90.00
_cell.angle_gamma   90.00
#
_symmetry.space_group_name_H-M   'P 1'
#
loop_
_entity.id
_entity.type
_entity.pdbx_description
1 polymer ?
#
loop_
_entity_poly.entity_id
_entity_poly.type
_entity_poly.pdbx_seq_one_letter_code
_entity_poly.pdbx_strand_id
1 'polypeptide(L)'
;MKYFIIIYIMKILQSFLLSIVTFFSPVQGILIAVGVTIMADTITGVYRCKKLKQPIVSKRLRQVANKMAVYEAAVILFWLMDHYLLSEFFKIWFSVDYFFTKIVALVLIFTEMVSIKENIEEAHSFSIAGMIRTLLKSGKEIKNDVNQII
;
A
#
# COMPACT_ATOMS: atom_id res chain seq x y z
N MET A 1 12.94 -46.13 11.41
CA MET A 1 11.65 -45.74 12.02
C MET A 1 11.53 -44.23 12.30
N LYS A 2 12.45 -43.59 13.05
CA LYS A 2 12.41 -42.14 13.33
C LYS A 2 12.35 -41.24 12.08
N TYR A 3 13.16 -41.51 11.06
CA TYR A 3 13.15 -40.71 9.81
C TYR A 3 11.81 -40.73 9.07
N PHE A 4 11.10 -41.86 9.10
CA PHE A 4 9.78 -41.99 8.46
C PHE A 4 8.73 -41.13 9.18
N ILE A 5 8.77 -41.09 10.52
CA ILE A 5 7.89 -40.24 11.33
C ILE A 5 8.15 -38.76 11.08
N ILE A 6 9.43 -38.35 10.99
CA ILE A 6 9.80 -36.95 10.71
C ILE A 6 9.28 -36.52 9.33
N ILE A 7 9.47 -37.34 8.29
CA ILE A 7 8.96 -37.06 6.94
C ILE A 7 7.44 -36.94 6.93
N TYR A 8 6.73 -37.79 7.69
CA TYR A 8 5.27 -37.73 7.77
C TYR A 8 4.78 -36.45 8.46
N ILE A 9 5.42 -36.04 9.56
CA ILE A 9 5.13 -34.78 10.25
C ILE A 9 5.40 -33.58 9.33
N MET A 10 6.51 -33.60 8.58
CA MET A 10 6.83 -32.55 7.61
C MET A 10 5.77 -32.45 6.50
N LYS A 11 5.25 -33.57 6.00
CA LYS A 11 4.17 -33.59 5.01
C LYS A 11 2.88 -32.99 5.56
N ILE A 12 2.49 -33.36 6.78
CA ILE A 12 1.31 -32.78 7.44
C ILE A 12 1.48 -31.27 7.60
N LEU A 13 2.64 -30.82 8.06
CA LEU A 13 2.94 -29.40 8.21
C LEU A 13 2.87 -28.66 6.86
N GLN A 14 3.43 -29.25 5.80
CA GLN A 14 3.37 -28.69 4.45
C GLN A 14 1.92 -28.59 3.94
N SER A 15 1.12 -29.65 4.08
CA SER A 15 -0.28 -29.64 3.66
C SER A 15 -1.11 -28.61 4.42
N PHE A 16 -0.84 -28.45 5.72
CA PHE A 16 -1.49 -27.44 6.55
C PHE A 16 -1.11 -26.01 6.14
N LEU A 17 0.16 -25.75 5.83
CA LEU A 17 0.58 -24.44 5.34
C LEU A 17 -0.02 -24.14 3.96
N LEU A 18 -0.05 -25.13 3.07
CA LEU A 18 -0.63 -24.97 1.74
C LEU A 18 -2.14 -24.70 1.79
N SER A 19 -2.88 -25.30 2.73
CA SER A 19 -4.32 -25.04 2.85
C SER A 19 -4.59 -23.58 3.26
N ILE A 20 -3.79 -23.03 4.18
CA ILE A 20 -3.87 -21.62 4.58
C ILE A 20 -3.57 -20.71 3.39
N VAL A 21 -2.51 -20.97 2.63
CA VAL A 21 -2.17 -20.15 1.44
C VAL A 21 -3.26 -20.24 0.38
N THR A 22 -3.78 -21.43 0.12
CA THR A 22 -4.82 -21.67 -0.88
C THR A 22 -6.13 -20.97 -0.52
N PHE A 23 -6.46 -20.91 0.78
CA PHE A 23 -7.63 -20.18 1.27
C PHE A 23 -7.61 -18.70 0.85
N PHE A 24 -6.45 -18.05 0.86
CA PHE A 24 -6.30 -16.66 0.42
C PHE A 24 -6.04 -16.50 -1.10
N SER A 25 -5.98 -17.60 -1.86
CA SER A 25 -5.72 -17.56 -3.31
C SER A 25 -6.65 -16.63 -4.11
N PRO A 26 -7.95 -16.46 -3.79
CA PRO A 26 -8.82 -15.55 -4.54
C PRO A 26 -8.45 -14.07 -4.42
N VAL A 27 -7.79 -13.69 -3.32
CA VAL A 27 -7.47 -12.29 -2.97
C VAL A 27 -5.96 -12.05 -2.88
N GLN A 28 -5.13 -13.07 -3.11
CA GLN A 28 -3.67 -13.02 -2.96
C GLN A 28 -3.02 -11.84 -3.67
N GLY A 29 -3.47 -11.50 -4.88
CA GLY A 29 -2.90 -10.39 -5.65
C GLY A 29 -3.16 -9.03 -5.00
N ILE A 30 -4.33 -8.87 -4.36
CA ILE A 30 -4.71 -7.64 -3.65
C ILE A 30 -3.89 -7.51 -2.36
N LEU A 31 -3.77 -8.58 -1.57
CA LEU A 31 -2.94 -8.60 -0.35
C LEU A 31 -1.49 -8.25 -0.69
N ILE A 32 -0.91 -8.91 -1.70
CA ILE A 32 0.47 -8.61 -2.13
C ILE A 32 0.62 -7.16 -2.58
N ALA A 33 -0.32 -6.60 -3.33
CA ALA A 33 -0.25 -5.21 -3.79
C ALA A 33 -0.25 -4.21 -2.62
N VAL A 34 -1.12 -4.43 -1.62
CA VAL A 34 -1.18 -3.59 -0.41
C VAL A 34 0.11 -3.75 0.39
N GLY A 35 0.56 -4.98 0.67
CA GLY A 35 1.79 -5.25 1.41
C GLY A 35 3.03 -4.66 0.74
N VAL A 36 3.18 -4.77 -0.59
CA VAL A 36 4.28 -4.16 -1.35
C VAL A 36 4.24 -2.64 -1.25
N THR A 37 3.06 -2.02 -1.26
CA THR A 37 2.94 -0.56 -1.13
C THR A 37 3.37 -0.09 0.26
N ILE A 38 2.99 -0.80 1.33
CA ILE A 38 3.45 -0.51 2.70
C ILE A 38 4.97 -0.70 2.83
N MET A 39 5.54 -1.72 2.17
CA MET A 39 6.99 -1.91 2.13
C MET A 39 7.68 -0.75 1.40
N ALA A 40 7.12 -0.28 0.29
CA ALA A 40 7.64 0.88 -0.42
C ALA A 40 7.59 2.14 0.47
N ASP A 41 6.47 2.41 1.17
CA ASP A 41 6.38 3.49 2.16
C ASP A 41 7.49 3.38 3.21
N THR A 42 7.68 2.20 3.78
CA THR A 42 8.72 1.96 4.78
C THR A 42 10.13 2.24 4.24
N ILE A 43 10.44 1.80 3.03
CA ILE A 43 11.72 2.06 2.37
C ILE A 43 11.92 3.58 2.20
N THR A 44 10.89 4.30 1.74
CA THR A 44 10.98 5.77 1.58
C THR A 44 11.11 6.52 2.91
N GLY A 45 10.41 6.06 3.96
CA GLY A 45 10.53 6.61 5.30
C GLY A 45 11.93 6.39 5.91
N VAL A 46 12.52 5.21 5.69
CA VAL A 46 13.91 4.92 6.09
C VAL A 46 14.91 5.77 5.29
N TYR A 47 14.71 5.90 3.98
CA TYR A 47 15.53 6.77 3.13
C TYR A 47 15.51 8.22 3.62
N ARG A 48 14.32 8.78 3.90
CA ARG A 48 14.16 10.12 4.50
C ARG A 48 14.98 10.24 5.78
N CYS A 49 14.85 9.30 6.71
CA CYS A 49 15.57 9.35 7.99
C CYS A 49 17.08 9.35 7.79
N LYS A 50 17.60 8.53 6.87
CA LYS A 50 19.04 8.49 6.54
C LYS A 50 19.51 9.82 5.97
N LYS A 51 18.75 10.40 5.04
CA LYS A 51 19.11 11.68 4.40
C LYS A 51 19.08 12.85 5.38
N LEU A 52 18.09 12.89 6.27
CA LEU A 52 17.95 13.91 7.31
C LEU A 52 18.76 13.60 8.59
N LYS A 53 19.55 12.52 8.62
CA LYS A 53 20.34 12.06 9.77
C LYS A 53 19.50 11.88 11.06
N GLN A 54 18.24 11.52 10.92
CA GLN A 54 17.35 11.26 12.05
C GLN A 54 17.47 9.81 12.55
N PRO A 55 17.42 9.56 13.86
CA PRO A 55 17.48 8.20 14.40
C PRO A 55 16.21 7.41 14.06
N ILE A 56 16.39 6.13 13.72
CA ILE A 56 15.28 5.17 13.52
C ILE A 56 14.99 4.52 14.86
N VAL A 57 13.86 4.87 15.46
CA VAL A 57 13.43 4.33 16.77
C VAL A 57 12.48 3.14 16.60
N SER A 58 12.52 2.20 17.54
CA SER A 58 11.67 1.00 17.56
C SER A 58 10.17 1.29 17.44
N LYS A 59 9.71 2.42 18.01
CA LYS A 59 8.32 2.88 17.91
C LYS A 59 7.85 3.05 16.46
N ARG A 60 8.73 3.48 15.54
CA ARG A 60 8.41 3.64 14.11
C ARG A 60 8.26 2.28 13.42
N LEU A 61 9.13 1.31 13.72
CA LEU A 61 8.99 -0.05 13.18
C LEU A 61 7.70 -0.74 13.66
N ARG A 62 7.32 -0.53 14.93
CA ARG A 62 6.03 -1.01 15.45
C ARG A 62 4.85 -0.39 14.72
N GLN A 63 4.92 0.88 14.33
CA GLN A 63 3.86 1.52 13.55
C GLN A 63 3.72 0.89 12.16
N VAL A 64 4.83 0.56 11.49
CA VAL A 64 4.81 -0.17 10.21
C VAL A 64 4.18 -1.56 10.37
N ALA A 65 4.57 -2.32 11.39
CA ALA A 65 3.95 -3.61 11.68
C ALA A 65 2.44 -3.49 11.95
N ASN A 66 2.03 -2.43 12.65
CA ASN A 66 0.62 -2.15 12.90
C ASN A 66 -0.13 -1.75 11.61
N LYS A 67 0.48 -0.97 10.71
CA LYS A 67 -0.08 -0.68 9.37
C LYS A 67 -0.31 -1.98 8.60
N MET A 68 0.73 -2.83 8.51
CA MET A 68 0.64 -4.12 7.83
C MET A 68 -0.49 -4.98 8.39
N ALA A 69 -0.57 -5.15 9.72
CA ALA A 69 -1.62 -5.95 10.34
C ALA A 69 -3.03 -5.38 10.09
N VAL A 70 -3.21 -4.07 10.25
CA VAL A 70 -4.53 -3.43 10.10
C VAL A 70 -4.99 -3.45 8.64
N TYR A 71 -4.09 -3.19 7.69
CA TYR A 71 -4.44 -3.07 6.28
C TYR A 71 -4.78 -4.43 5.68
N GLU A 72 -3.96 -5.45 5.95
CA GLU A 72 -4.23 -6.82 5.51
C GLU A 72 -5.50 -7.38 6.16
N ALA A 73 -5.71 -7.13 7.47
CA ALA A 73 -6.94 -7.54 8.15
C ALA A 73 -8.19 -6.86 7.56
N ALA A 74 -8.10 -5.57 7.20
CA ALA A 74 -9.19 -4.88 6.53
C ALA A 74 -9.51 -5.50 5.17
N VAL A 75 -8.50 -5.76 4.34
CA VAL A 75 -8.70 -6.41 3.02
C VAL A 75 -9.34 -7.78 3.18
N ILE A 76 -8.88 -8.60 4.13
CA ILE A 76 -9.46 -9.93 4.39
C ILE A 76 -10.92 -9.81 4.87
N LEU A 77 -11.22 -8.86 5.77
CA LEU A 77 -12.59 -8.66 6.26
C LEU A 77 -13.55 -8.26 5.14
N PHE A 78 -13.14 -7.32 4.29
CA PHE A 78 -13.95 -6.89 3.14
C PHE A 78 -14.07 -7.99 2.09
N TRP A 79 -13.04 -8.82 1.90
CA TRP A 79 -13.13 -10.00 1.05
C TRP A 79 -14.14 -11.02 1.56
N LEU A 80 -14.14 -11.31 2.87
CA LEU A 80 -15.14 -12.19 3.47
C LEU A 80 -16.55 -11.62 3.31
N MET A 81 -16.73 -10.31 3.51
CA MET A 81 -18.02 -9.65 3.29
C MET A 81 -18.45 -9.72 1.81
N ASP A 82 -17.54 -9.45 0.88
CA ASP A 82 -17.81 -9.54 -0.56
C ASP A 82 -18.21 -10.95 -0.97
N HIS A 83 -17.50 -11.96 -0.46
CA HIS A 83 -17.72 -13.34 -0.81
C HIS A 83 -19.06 -13.86 -0.25
N TYR A 84 -19.32 -13.64 1.05
CA TYR A 84 -20.45 -14.24 1.75
C TYR A 84 -21.73 -13.40 1.79
N LEU A 85 -21.63 -12.07 1.72
CA LEU A 85 -22.79 -11.17 1.93
C LEU A 85 -23.20 -10.41 0.66
N LEU A 86 -22.25 -10.03 -0.19
CA LEU A 86 -22.51 -9.06 -1.27
C LEU A 86 -22.39 -9.63 -2.69
N SER A 87 -21.94 -10.88 -2.82
CA SER A 87 -21.61 -11.51 -4.11
C SER A 87 -22.82 -11.58 -5.05
N GLU A 88 -24.03 -11.77 -4.53
CA GLU A 88 -25.26 -11.77 -5.36
C GLU A 88 -25.71 -10.36 -5.73
N PHE A 89 -25.61 -9.41 -4.81
CA PHE A 89 -26.08 -8.04 -5.04
C PHE A 89 -25.24 -7.31 -6.09
N PHE A 90 -23.90 -7.44 -6.06
CA PHE A 90 -23.02 -6.68 -6.96
C PHE A 90 -22.80 -7.32 -8.33
N LYS A 91 -22.95 -8.64 -8.46
CA LYS A 91 -22.82 -9.32 -9.77
C LYS A 91 -23.88 -8.85 -10.77
N ILE A 92 -25.05 -8.43 -10.29
CA ILE A 92 -26.15 -7.90 -11.11
C ILE A 92 -25.78 -6.56 -11.76
N TRP A 93 -25.02 -5.71 -11.07
CA TRP A 93 -24.78 -4.32 -11.50
C TRP A 93 -23.42 -4.10 -12.15
N PHE A 94 -22.37 -4.78 -11.68
CA PHE A 94 -20.99 -4.42 -12.04
C PHE A 94 -20.18 -5.54 -12.67
N SER A 95 -20.67 -6.80 -12.70
CA SER A 95 -19.96 -7.98 -13.26
C SER A 95 -18.48 -8.12 -12.85
N VAL A 96 -18.10 -7.52 -11.71
CA VAL A 96 -16.73 -7.50 -11.18
C VAL A 96 -16.74 -8.21 -9.83
N ASP A 97 -15.98 -9.29 -9.72
CA ASP A 97 -15.80 -9.99 -8.46
C ASP A 97 -14.97 -9.16 -7.47
N TYR A 98 -15.32 -9.28 -6.18
CA TYR A 98 -14.64 -8.64 -5.05
C TYR A 98 -14.52 -7.12 -5.19
N PHE A 99 -15.61 -6.47 -5.61
CA PHE A 99 -15.63 -5.03 -5.90
C PHE A 99 -15.21 -4.18 -4.70
N PHE A 100 -15.80 -4.37 -3.52
CA PHE A 100 -15.45 -3.54 -2.36
C PHE A 100 -14.04 -3.82 -1.86
N THR A 101 -13.62 -5.08 -1.91
CA THR A 101 -12.24 -5.48 -1.59
C THR A 101 -11.25 -4.68 -2.43
N LYS A 102 -11.51 -4.53 -3.73
CA LYS A 102 -10.68 -3.72 -4.64
C LYS A 102 -10.74 -2.24 -4.31
N ILE A 103 -11.92 -1.69 -4.02
CA ILE A 103 -12.06 -0.28 -3.64
C ILE A 103 -11.29 0.03 -2.35
N VAL A 104 -11.44 -0.81 -1.32
CA VAL A 104 -10.71 -0.67 -0.06
C VAL A 104 -9.21 -0.77 -0.29
N ALA A 105 -8.75 -1.75 -1.07
CA ALA A 105 -7.34 -1.86 -1.40
C ALA A 105 -6.80 -0.63 -2.14
N LEU A 106 -7.56 -0.07 -3.09
CA LEU A 106 -7.17 1.16 -3.78
C LEU A 106 -7.06 2.35 -2.83
N VAL A 107 -7.98 2.49 -1.87
CA VAL A 107 -7.91 3.55 -0.85
C VAL A 107 -6.68 3.37 0.03
N LEU A 108 -6.38 2.15 0.49
CA LEU A 108 -5.20 1.85 1.31
C LEU A 108 -3.89 2.11 0.56
N ILE A 109 -3.81 1.71 -0.71
CA ILE A 109 -2.65 1.99 -1.58
C ILE A 109 -2.51 3.49 -1.77
N PHE A 110 -3.62 4.21 -2.00
CA PHE A 110 -3.60 5.66 -2.16
C PHE A 110 -3.08 6.38 -0.91
N THR A 111 -3.50 5.98 0.29
CA THR A 111 -3.00 6.60 1.54
C THR A 111 -1.49 6.39 1.71
N GLU A 112 -0.95 5.23 1.32
CA GLU A 112 0.49 4.99 1.36
C GLU A 112 1.24 5.75 0.26
N MET A 113 0.65 5.92 -0.94
CA MET A 113 1.23 6.79 -1.98
C MET A 113 1.37 8.24 -1.52
N VAL A 114 0.37 8.76 -0.78
CA VAL A 114 0.45 10.10 -0.17
C VAL A 114 1.59 10.15 0.86
N SER A 115 1.72 9.13 1.71
CA SER A 115 2.81 9.07 2.70
C SER A 115 4.20 8.98 2.05
N ILE A 116 4.34 8.21 0.98
CA ILE A 116 5.56 8.15 0.17
C ILE A 116 5.92 9.52 -0.38
N LYS A 117 4.94 10.24 -0.95
CA LYS A 117 5.16 11.59 -1.47
C LYS A 117 5.68 12.53 -0.38
N GLU A 118 5.08 12.52 0.80
CA GLU A 118 5.53 13.32 1.95
C GLU A 118 6.97 12.97 2.35
N ASN A 119 7.29 11.67 2.44
CA ASN A 119 8.64 11.21 2.75
C ASN A 119 9.69 11.73 1.75
N ILE A 120 9.35 11.76 0.45
CA ILE A 120 10.24 12.24 -0.62
C ILE A 120 10.39 13.77 -0.59
N GLU A 121 9.28 14.51 -0.46
CA GLU A 121 9.29 15.98 -0.38
C GLU A 121 10.15 16.46 0.80
N GLU A 122 9.98 15.85 1.97
CA GLU A 122 10.79 16.15 3.15
C GLU A 122 12.27 15.80 2.95
N ALA A 123 12.54 14.63 2.36
CA ALA A 123 13.92 14.19 2.12
C ALA A 123 14.68 15.12 1.17
N HIS A 124 14.01 15.74 0.20
CA HIS A 124 14.65 16.62 -0.77
C HIS A 124 14.42 18.11 -0.51
N SER A 125 13.68 18.47 0.54
CA SER A 125 13.34 19.85 0.89
C SER A 125 12.70 20.63 -0.26
N PHE A 126 12.04 19.92 -1.20
CA PHE A 126 11.22 20.53 -2.24
C PHE A 126 9.76 20.25 -1.96
N SER A 127 8.91 21.22 -2.26
CA SER A 127 7.46 21.06 -2.26
C SER A 127 7.02 20.93 -3.71
N ILE A 128 6.39 19.82 -4.11
CA ILE A 128 5.88 19.66 -5.48
C ILE A 128 4.83 20.74 -5.76
N ALA A 129 3.97 21.00 -4.77
CA ALA A 129 3.00 22.10 -4.84
C ALA A 129 3.68 23.48 -4.91
N GLY A 130 4.78 23.67 -4.19
CA GLY A 130 5.59 24.89 -4.22
C GLY A 130 6.22 25.11 -5.59
N MET A 131 6.80 24.07 -6.18
CA MET A 131 7.41 24.11 -7.50
C MET A 131 6.39 24.47 -8.58
N ILE A 132 5.19 23.85 -8.55
CA ILE A 132 4.09 24.19 -9.46
C ILE A 132 3.66 25.66 -9.28
N ARG A 133 3.55 26.14 -8.04
CA ARG A 133 3.20 27.55 -7.77
C ARG A 133 4.27 28.51 -8.31
N THR A 134 5.55 28.18 -8.19
CA THR A 134 6.65 28.98 -8.73
C THR A 134 6.60 29.02 -10.25
N LEU A 135 6.41 27.87 -10.92
CA LEU A 135 6.27 27.79 -12.38
C LEU A 135 5.07 28.61 -12.89
N LEU A 136 3.92 28.54 -12.20
CA LEU A 136 2.73 29.33 -12.55
C LEU A 136 2.94 30.83 -12.33
N LYS A 137 3.71 31.23 -11.31
CA LYS A 137 4.08 32.64 -11.10
C LYS A 137 4.99 33.16 -12.20
N SER A 138 6.05 32.41 -12.53
CA SER A 138 6.97 32.78 -13.62
C SER A 138 6.25 32.88 -14.97
N GLY A 139 5.31 31.99 -15.28
CA GLY A 139 4.50 32.09 -16.50
C GLY A 139 3.58 33.32 -16.54
N LYS A 140 3.10 33.79 -15.38
CA LYS A 140 2.31 35.03 -15.27
C LYS A 140 3.18 36.28 -15.40
N GLU A 141 4.39 36.28 -14.85
CA GLU A 141 5.34 37.40 -14.98
C GLU A 141 5.76 37.60 -16.44
N ILE A 142 6.13 36.52 -17.14
CA ILE A 142 6.46 36.58 -18.58
C ILE A 142 5.30 37.12 -19.42
N LYS A 143 4.06 36.74 -19.10
CA LYS A 143 2.87 37.28 -19.78
C LYS A 143 2.70 38.79 -19.55
N ASN A 144 3.00 39.27 -18.34
CA ASN A 144 2.88 40.69 -18.01
C ASN A 144 3.97 41.51 -18.70
N ASP A 145 5.20 41.01 -18.77
CA ASP A 145 6.31 41.69 -19.45
C ASP A 145 6.06 41.81 -20.96
N VAL A 146 5.55 40.76 -21.60
CA VAL A 146 5.17 40.80 -23.03
C VAL A 146 4.06 41.82 -23.30
N ASN A 147 3.08 41.94 -22.41
CA ASN A 147 2.00 42.93 -22.52
C ASN A 147 2.44 44.38 -22.26
N GLN A 148 3.64 44.62 -21.69
CA GLN A 148 4.18 45.98 -21.53
C GLN A 148 5.05 46.42 -22.71
N ILE A 149 5.49 45.46 -23.55
CA ILE A 149 6.36 45.68 -24.71
C ILE A 149 5.54 45.82 -26.01
N ILE A 150 4.33 45.26 -26.05
CA ILE A 150 3.34 45.37 -27.15
C ILE A 150 2.31 46.45 -26.79
#